data_AF-A0A1W9TAB5-F1
#
_entry.id   AF-A0A1W9TAB5-F1
#
_cell.length_a   1.000
_cell.length_b   1.000
_cell.length_c   1.000
_cell.angle_alpha   90.00
_cell.angle_beta   90.00
_cell.angle_gamma   90.00
#
_symmetry.space_group_name_H-M   'P 1'
#
loop_
_entity.id
_entity.type
_entity.pdbx_description
1 polymer ?
#
loop_
_entity_poly.entity_id
_entity_poly.type
_entity_poly.pdbx_seq_one_letter_code
_entity_poly.pdbx_strand_id
1 'polypeptide(L)'
;AKAVKEDEFSGEILPELGSAVLVEPINAAGAFPCFNATKGQFDNAEKINGEALAEMIKTRGGKTTHKGCAQCIINCSNEFVDKKGKYVTSSLEYETIWSMGGMIGNDDLDIIAKLDFMCDDIGLDTMSTGVAVAVAMDAGYKKFGDGRAAIEMVEEVASGTDFGKIIGNGPAAVGKHFNHERVPVIKGQSIAAYDPRALQGMAVTYATTPMGGDHTAGEIHSCTWPPSTQWESATLPKPVWRLRAEWKMFTPWFPPNPENPSEKMTGGHWAAGC
;
A
#
# COMPACT_ATOMS: atom_id res chain seq x y z
N ALA A 1 -2.17 -12.37 -23.14
CA ALA A 1 -1.77 -13.51 -22.29
C ALA A 1 -0.26 -13.66 -22.21
N LYS A 2 0.44 -13.96 -23.32
CA LYS A 2 1.90 -14.16 -23.35
C LYS A 2 2.70 -12.99 -22.73
N ALA A 3 2.45 -11.76 -23.19
CA ALA A 3 3.15 -10.57 -22.67
C ALA A 3 3.00 -10.38 -21.15
N VAL A 4 1.83 -10.66 -20.58
CA VAL A 4 1.56 -10.55 -19.13
C VAL A 4 2.25 -11.67 -18.33
N LYS A 5 2.50 -12.83 -18.94
CA LYS A 5 3.21 -13.93 -18.28
C LYS A 5 4.72 -13.84 -18.40
N GLU A 6 5.23 -13.15 -19.42
CA GLU A 6 6.66 -12.94 -19.65
C GLU A 6 7.22 -11.72 -18.92
N ASP A 7 6.36 -10.80 -18.49
CA ASP A 7 6.73 -9.67 -17.64
C ASP A 7 7.05 -10.16 -16.21
N GLU A 8 8.20 -9.76 -15.66
CA GLU A 8 8.67 -10.22 -14.34
C GLU A 8 7.71 -9.82 -13.22
N PHE A 9 7.17 -8.60 -13.28
CA PHE A 9 6.30 -8.09 -12.23
C PHE A 9 4.97 -8.85 -12.17
N SER A 10 4.28 -8.98 -13.31
CA SER A 10 2.98 -9.65 -13.38
C SER A 10 3.04 -11.16 -13.53
N GLY A 11 4.17 -11.71 -13.98
CA GLY A 11 4.39 -13.15 -14.18
C GLY A 11 4.97 -13.86 -12.96
N GLU A 12 5.76 -13.15 -12.13
CA GLU A 12 6.52 -13.74 -11.01
C GLU A 12 6.27 -13.01 -9.68
N ILE A 13 6.51 -11.70 -9.62
CA ILE A 13 6.49 -10.92 -8.36
C ILE A 13 5.08 -10.84 -7.76
N LEU A 14 4.09 -10.36 -8.51
CA LEU A 14 2.71 -10.27 -8.05
C LEU A 14 2.13 -11.63 -7.64
N PRO A 15 2.31 -12.73 -8.38
CA PRO A 15 1.90 -14.05 -7.90
C PRO A 15 2.60 -14.50 -6.61
N GLU A 16 3.86 -14.14 -6.39
CA GLU A 16 4.60 -14.59 -5.20
C GLU A 16 4.33 -13.76 -3.95
N LEU A 17 4.26 -12.43 -4.10
CA LEU A 17 4.22 -11.48 -2.99
C LEU A 17 2.91 -10.68 -2.92
N GLY A 18 2.05 -10.77 -3.95
CA GLY A 18 0.88 -9.91 -4.09
C GLY A 18 1.24 -8.43 -4.20
N SER A 19 0.26 -7.56 -3.95
CA SER A 19 0.51 -6.12 -3.89
C SER A 19 1.40 -5.73 -2.69
N ALA A 20 1.47 -6.57 -1.64
CA ALA A 20 2.28 -6.35 -0.44
C ALA A 20 3.79 -6.15 -0.73
N VAL A 21 4.26 -6.51 -1.92
CA VAL A 21 5.61 -6.15 -2.41
C VAL A 21 5.90 -4.65 -2.33
N LEU A 22 4.87 -3.79 -2.30
CA LEU A 22 5.01 -2.34 -2.24
C LEU A 22 5.40 -1.81 -0.85
N VAL A 23 5.23 -2.58 0.24
CA VAL A 23 5.53 -2.11 1.60
C VAL A 23 6.97 -1.61 1.72
N GLU A 24 7.94 -2.44 1.36
CA GLU A 24 9.35 -2.12 1.52
C GLU A 24 9.81 -0.92 0.65
N PRO A 25 9.56 -0.87 -0.68
CA PRO A 25 10.02 0.25 -1.49
C PRO A 25 9.37 1.59 -1.11
N ILE A 26 8.08 1.58 -0.74
CA ILE A 26 7.38 2.81 -0.31
C ILE A 26 7.87 3.27 1.06
N ASN A 27 8.12 2.34 1.99
CA ASN A 27 8.74 2.63 3.27
C ASN A 27 10.17 3.18 3.10
N ALA A 28 10.99 2.56 2.25
CA ALA A 28 12.35 3.02 1.95
C ALA A 28 12.36 4.43 1.30
N ALA A 29 11.35 4.75 0.50
CA ALA A 29 11.18 6.08 -0.09
C ALA A 29 10.74 7.17 0.91
N GLY A 30 10.46 6.81 2.17
CA GLY A 30 9.91 7.76 3.15
C GLY A 30 8.45 8.12 2.88
N ALA A 31 7.75 7.28 2.11
CA ALA A 31 6.42 7.55 1.58
C ALA A 31 5.34 6.62 2.15
N PHE A 32 5.60 5.92 3.25
CA PHE A 32 4.67 4.99 3.90
C PHE A 32 4.06 5.68 5.15
N PRO A 33 2.83 6.24 5.08
CA PRO A 33 2.27 7.03 6.17
C PRO A 33 2.06 6.18 7.43
N CYS A 34 2.64 6.58 8.55
CA CYS A 34 2.57 5.83 9.81
C CYS A 34 2.08 6.68 10.97
N PHE A 35 1.45 6.02 11.95
CA PHE A 35 0.94 6.64 13.19
C PHE A 35 0.08 7.88 12.89
N ASN A 36 -1.06 7.68 12.22
CA ASN A 36 -1.92 8.75 11.68
C ASN A 36 -1.16 9.77 10.79
N ALA A 37 -0.32 9.25 9.88
CA ALA A 37 0.52 10.02 8.96
C ALA A 37 1.44 11.05 9.65
N THR A 38 1.87 10.81 10.89
CA THR A 38 2.87 11.65 11.56
C THR A 38 4.29 11.36 11.07
N LYS A 39 4.55 10.14 10.60
CA LYS A 39 5.81 9.68 10.00
C LYS A 39 5.56 9.12 8.59
N GLY A 40 6.61 9.10 7.76
CA GLY A 40 6.60 8.47 6.43
C GLY A 40 7.31 7.12 6.36
N GLN A 41 7.75 6.60 7.52
CA GLN A 41 8.43 5.30 7.63
C GLN A 41 7.97 4.57 8.90
N PHE A 42 7.85 3.24 8.78
CA PHE A 42 7.62 2.32 9.87
C PHE A 42 8.89 1.54 10.16
N ASP A 43 9.34 1.60 11.42
CA ASP A 43 10.59 0.95 11.84
C ASP A 43 10.54 -0.58 11.73
N ASN A 44 9.34 -1.18 11.83
CA ASN A 44 9.11 -2.62 11.78
C ASN A 44 8.41 -3.06 10.47
N ALA A 45 8.59 -2.30 9.37
CA ALA A 45 7.96 -2.61 8.07
C ALA A 45 8.33 -4.01 7.56
N GLU A 46 9.53 -4.49 7.88
CA GLU A 46 10.04 -5.80 7.49
C GLU A 46 9.22 -6.97 8.06
N LYS A 47 8.43 -6.74 9.12
CA LYS A 47 7.56 -7.77 9.71
C LYS A 47 6.22 -7.91 8.99
N ILE A 48 5.82 -6.88 8.24
CA ILE A 48 4.53 -6.80 7.58
C ILE A 48 4.66 -6.66 6.05
N ASN A 49 5.86 -6.71 5.50
CA ASN A 49 6.09 -6.60 4.07
C ASN A 49 5.69 -7.88 3.30
N GLY A 50 5.74 -7.79 1.97
CA GLY A 50 5.36 -8.90 1.08
C GLY A 50 6.16 -10.18 1.32
N GLU A 51 7.45 -10.08 1.62
CA GLU A 51 8.31 -11.22 1.91
C GLU A 51 7.92 -11.92 3.21
N ALA A 52 7.71 -11.16 4.29
CA ALA A 52 7.27 -11.70 5.56
C ALA A 52 5.89 -12.36 5.45
N LEU A 53 4.97 -11.73 4.71
CA LEU A 53 3.66 -12.29 4.41
C LEU A 53 3.77 -13.61 3.64
N ALA A 54 4.55 -13.63 2.55
CA ALA A 54 4.71 -14.81 1.72
C ALA A 54 5.38 -15.97 2.49
N GLU A 55 6.42 -15.70 3.29
CA GLU A 55 7.06 -16.70 4.14
C GLU A 55 6.08 -17.28 5.17
N MET A 56 5.30 -16.41 5.82
CA MET A 56 4.30 -16.83 6.80
C MET A 56 3.22 -17.71 6.18
N ILE A 57 2.69 -17.32 5.02
CA ILE A 57 1.69 -18.08 4.27
C ILE A 57 2.25 -19.45 3.87
N LYS A 58 3.44 -19.50 3.27
CA LYS A 58 4.09 -20.74 2.83
C LYS A 58 4.33 -21.69 4.01
N THR A 59 4.83 -21.17 5.12
CA THR A 59 5.14 -21.95 6.33
C THR A 59 3.90 -22.54 6.99
N ARG A 60 2.76 -21.82 6.95
CA ARG A 60 1.51 -22.25 7.57
C ARG A 60 0.60 -23.06 6.65
N GLY A 61 0.99 -23.26 5.38
CA GLY A 61 0.23 -24.05 4.40
C GLY A 61 -0.89 -23.29 3.68
N GLY A 62 -0.83 -21.96 3.65
CA GLY A 62 -1.70 -21.14 2.81
C GLY A 62 -1.23 -21.09 1.36
N LYS A 63 -1.77 -20.17 0.57
CA LYS A 63 -1.38 -19.98 -0.84
C LYS A 63 -0.98 -18.55 -1.10
N THR A 64 0.21 -18.34 -1.64
CA THR A 64 0.61 -17.01 -2.15
C THR A 64 -0.02 -16.71 -3.51
N THR A 65 -0.40 -17.76 -4.25
CA THR A 65 -1.04 -17.67 -5.58
C THR A 65 -2.49 -18.12 -5.50
N HIS A 66 -3.40 -17.17 -5.35
CA HIS A 66 -4.84 -17.39 -5.32
C HIS A 66 -5.52 -16.69 -6.51
N LYS A 67 -6.48 -17.38 -7.12
CA LYS A 67 -7.25 -16.83 -8.23
C LYS A 67 -8.42 -16.01 -7.66
N GLY A 68 -8.15 -14.75 -7.33
CA GLY A 68 -9.18 -13.81 -6.83
C GLY A 68 -10.13 -13.30 -7.94
N CYS A 69 -9.60 -12.97 -9.12
CA CYS A 69 -10.38 -12.33 -10.19
C CYS A 69 -10.80 -13.32 -11.29
N ALA A 70 -11.99 -13.12 -11.85
CA ALA A 70 -12.47 -13.90 -12.98
C ALA A 70 -11.54 -13.73 -14.20
N GLN A 71 -11.17 -14.85 -14.83
CA GLN A 71 -10.28 -14.90 -16.01
C GLN A 71 -8.87 -14.30 -15.84
N CYS A 72 -8.50 -13.86 -14.63
CA CYS A 72 -7.15 -13.34 -14.38
C CYS A 72 -6.10 -14.45 -14.49
N ILE A 73 -4.97 -14.12 -15.12
CA ILE A 73 -3.82 -15.02 -15.31
C ILE A 73 -2.62 -14.67 -14.41
N ILE A 74 -2.72 -13.58 -13.64
CA ILE A 74 -1.69 -13.09 -12.72
C ILE A 74 -1.77 -13.84 -11.38
N ASN A 75 -2.97 -13.97 -10.81
CA ASN A 75 -3.20 -14.60 -9.49
C ASN A 75 -2.41 -13.91 -8.35
N CYS A 76 -2.51 -12.59 -8.25
CA CYS A 76 -1.83 -11.79 -7.22
C CYS A 76 -2.44 -11.90 -5.81
N SER A 77 -3.67 -12.42 -5.71
CA SER A 77 -4.34 -12.62 -4.43
C SER A 77 -3.64 -13.73 -3.66
N ASN A 78 -3.78 -13.71 -2.34
CA ASN A 78 -3.25 -14.72 -1.44
C ASN A 78 -4.36 -15.36 -0.59
N GLU A 79 -4.10 -16.52 0.02
CA GLU A 79 -4.93 -17.16 1.04
C GLU A 79 -4.12 -17.21 2.34
N PHE A 80 -4.46 -16.34 3.30
CA PHE A 80 -3.83 -16.29 4.60
C PHE A 80 -4.49 -17.28 5.57
N VAL A 81 -3.65 -18.01 6.30
CA VAL A 81 -4.08 -19.05 7.25
C VAL A 81 -3.46 -18.83 8.62
N ASP A 82 -4.17 -19.26 9.65
CA ASP A 82 -3.70 -19.20 11.03
C ASP A 82 -2.58 -20.21 11.30
N LYS A 83 -2.04 -20.21 12.52
CA LYS A 83 -0.98 -21.14 12.96
C LYS A 83 -1.39 -22.63 12.92
N LYS A 84 -2.69 -22.93 12.78
CA LYS A 84 -3.25 -24.28 12.64
C LYS A 84 -3.57 -24.61 11.18
N GLY A 85 -3.23 -23.74 10.23
CA GLY A 85 -3.53 -23.89 8.81
C GLY A 85 -5.01 -23.65 8.46
N LYS A 86 -5.79 -23.05 9.36
CA LYS A 86 -7.19 -22.70 9.08
C LYS A 86 -7.24 -21.37 8.34
N TYR A 87 -8.03 -21.31 7.28
CA TYR A 87 -8.32 -20.08 6.54
C TYR A 87 -8.78 -18.94 7.47
N VAL A 88 -8.19 -17.76 7.27
CA VAL A 88 -8.56 -16.52 7.97
C VAL A 88 -9.14 -15.53 6.97
N THR A 89 -8.35 -15.13 5.97
CA THR A 89 -8.74 -14.16 4.95
C THR A 89 -8.01 -14.45 3.63
N SER A 90 -8.41 -13.75 2.57
CA SER A 90 -7.77 -13.81 1.26
C SER A 90 -7.57 -12.41 0.71
N SER A 91 -6.66 -12.25 -0.24
CA SER A 91 -6.34 -10.93 -0.79
C SER A 91 -5.91 -9.95 0.31
N LEU A 92 -4.98 -10.38 1.17
CA LEU A 92 -4.35 -9.44 2.09
C LEU A 92 -3.45 -8.48 1.30
N GLU A 93 -4.03 -7.37 0.87
CA GLU A 93 -3.42 -6.39 -0.04
C GLU A 93 -2.57 -5.36 0.72
N TYR A 94 -1.69 -4.69 -0.02
CA TYR A 94 -0.82 -3.61 0.45
C TYR A 94 -1.55 -2.53 1.26
N GLU A 95 -2.69 -2.06 0.76
CA GLU A 95 -3.46 -0.99 1.40
C GLU A 95 -4.03 -1.42 2.76
N THR A 96 -4.49 -2.67 2.89
CA THR A 96 -4.95 -3.19 4.19
C THR A 96 -3.78 -3.36 5.16
N ILE A 97 -2.65 -3.87 4.68
CA ILE A 97 -1.42 -4.00 5.49
C ILE A 97 -0.96 -2.64 6.00
N TRP A 98 -1.00 -1.62 5.15
CA TRP A 98 -0.71 -0.24 5.55
C TRP A 98 -1.72 0.27 6.58
N SER A 99 -3.01 0.23 6.27
CA SER A 99 -4.04 0.90 7.08
C SER A 99 -4.23 0.24 8.45
N MET A 100 -4.09 -1.09 8.54
CA MET A 100 -4.21 -1.88 9.77
C MET A 100 -2.85 -2.23 10.40
N GLY A 101 -1.76 -1.83 9.76
CA GLY A 101 -0.40 -2.00 10.24
C GLY A 101 0.26 -0.65 10.52
N GLY A 102 1.04 -0.15 9.57
CA GLY A 102 1.84 1.08 9.73
C GLY A 102 1.05 2.31 10.18
N MET A 103 -0.17 2.50 9.65
CA MET A 103 -1.01 3.65 9.97
C MET A 103 -1.44 3.69 11.44
N ILE A 104 -1.62 2.52 12.07
CA ILE A 104 -1.96 2.37 13.50
C ILE A 104 -0.76 1.93 14.36
N GLY A 105 0.40 1.70 13.76
CA GLY A 105 1.63 1.25 14.42
C GLY A 105 1.65 -0.23 14.83
N ASN A 106 0.86 -1.08 14.17
CA ASN A 106 0.77 -2.53 14.43
C ASN A 106 1.70 -3.32 13.49
N ASP A 107 2.50 -4.23 14.03
CA ASP A 107 3.45 -5.06 13.27
C ASP A 107 3.10 -6.56 13.28
N ASP A 108 1.85 -6.91 13.66
CA ASP A 108 1.37 -8.28 13.70
C ASP A 108 0.44 -8.60 12.52
N LEU A 109 0.94 -9.41 11.57
CA LEU A 109 0.19 -9.89 10.41
C LEU A 109 -1.05 -10.72 10.80
N ASP A 110 -1.07 -11.41 11.94
CA ASP A 110 -2.25 -12.15 12.40
C ASP A 110 -3.38 -11.18 12.80
N ILE A 111 -3.03 -10.02 13.38
CA ILE A 111 -3.99 -8.95 13.70
C ILE A 111 -4.47 -8.27 12.42
N ILE A 112 -3.57 -7.95 11.49
CA ILE A 112 -3.92 -7.33 10.21
C ILE A 112 -4.88 -8.24 9.44
N ALA A 113 -4.57 -9.53 9.30
CA ALA A 113 -5.43 -10.50 8.63
C ALA A 113 -6.79 -10.68 9.32
N LYS A 114 -6.85 -10.54 10.65
CA LYS A 114 -8.13 -10.57 11.37
C LYS A 114 -8.98 -9.34 11.09
N LEU A 115 -8.37 -8.15 11.05
CA LEU A 115 -9.04 -6.89 10.74
C LEU A 115 -9.53 -6.87 9.29
N ASP A 116 -8.74 -7.39 8.37
CA ASP A 116 -9.10 -7.60 6.96
C ASP A 116 -10.35 -8.48 6.83
N PHE A 117 -10.34 -9.68 7.43
CA PHE A 117 -11.51 -10.56 7.48
C PHE A 117 -12.76 -9.86 8.03
N MET A 118 -12.61 -9.06 9.11
CA MET A 118 -13.73 -8.35 9.70
C MET A 118 -14.28 -7.28 8.76
N CYS A 119 -13.41 -6.54 8.07
CA CYS A 119 -13.85 -5.53 7.10
C CYS A 119 -14.60 -6.19 5.93
N ASP A 120 -14.10 -7.32 5.42
CA ASP A 120 -14.76 -8.08 4.36
C ASP A 120 -16.15 -8.60 4.79
N ASP A 121 -16.25 -9.18 5.99
CA ASP A 121 -17.51 -9.77 6.49
C ASP A 121 -18.56 -8.70 6.84
N ILE A 122 -18.13 -7.54 7.36
CA ILE A 122 -19.01 -6.41 7.70
C ILE A 122 -19.37 -5.60 6.44
N GLY A 123 -18.50 -5.57 5.43
CA GLY A 123 -18.61 -4.71 4.24
C GLY A 123 -18.04 -3.31 4.45
N LEU A 124 -16.86 -3.21 5.06
CA LEU A 124 -16.13 -1.96 5.28
C LEU A 124 -14.91 -1.85 4.36
N ASP A 125 -14.57 -0.63 3.95
CA ASP A 125 -13.27 -0.32 3.34
C ASP A 125 -12.17 -0.38 4.39
N THR A 126 -11.15 -1.24 4.19
CA THR A 126 -10.02 -1.40 5.11
C THR A 126 -9.20 -0.13 5.22
N MET A 127 -9.09 0.67 4.15
CA MET A 127 -8.31 1.91 4.17
C MET A 127 -8.96 2.93 5.08
N SER A 128 -10.22 3.29 4.80
CA SER A 128 -10.96 4.27 5.60
C SER A 128 -11.14 3.79 7.04
N THR A 129 -11.37 2.50 7.27
CA THR A 129 -11.51 1.94 8.62
C THR A 129 -10.20 2.02 9.40
N GLY A 130 -9.07 1.63 8.80
CA GLY A 130 -7.76 1.72 9.44
C GLY A 130 -7.35 3.16 9.76
N VAL A 131 -7.61 4.10 8.85
CA VAL A 131 -7.37 5.53 9.09
C VAL A 131 -8.30 6.09 10.16
N ALA A 132 -9.56 5.67 10.20
CA ALA A 132 -10.50 6.05 11.27
C ALA A 132 -10.01 5.58 12.64
N VAL A 133 -9.53 4.35 12.73
CA VAL A 133 -8.88 3.79 13.93
C VAL A 133 -7.63 4.58 14.31
N ALA A 134 -6.77 4.90 13.33
CA ALA A 134 -5.56 5.68 13.56
C ALA A 134 -5.85 7.09 14.11
N VAL A 135 -6.89 7.76 13.58
CA VAL A 135 -7.35 9.07 14.08
C VAL A 135 -7.84 8.97 15.52
N ALA A 136 -8.59 7.92 15.88
CA ALA A 136 -9.01 7.70 17.26
C ALA A 136 -7.82 7.45 18.20
N MET A 137 -6.80 6.70 17.75
CA MET A 137 -5.57 6.48 18.50
C MET A 137 -4.77 7.78 18.68
N ASP A 138 -4.64 8.60 17.63
CA ASP A 138 -3.94 9.89 17.67
C ASP A 138 -4.65 10.90 18.58
N ALA A 139 -5.98 10.84 18.65
CA ALA A 139 -6.79 11.61 19.59
C ALA A 139 -6.67 11.13 21.05
N GLY A 140 -5.92 10.05 21.31
CA GLY A 140 -5.66 9.52 22.65
C GLY A 140 -6.75 8.58 23.18
N TYR A 141 -7.71 8.14 22.36
CA TYR A 141 -8.73 7.17 22.77
C TYR A 141 -8.13 5.80 23.10
N LYS A 142 -7.15 5.36 22.28
CA LYS A 142 -6.37 4.13 22.44
C LYS A 142 -4.91 4.41 22.09
N LYS A 143 -3.99 3.51 22.45
CA LYS A 143 -2.57 3.66 22.12
C LYS A 143 -2.28 3.12 20.73
N PHE A 144 -1.40 3.80 20.00
CA PHE A 144 -0.80 3.22 18.79
C PHE A 144 -0.09 1.90 19.11
N GLY A 145 -0.15 0.96 18.16
CA GLY A 145 0.36 -0.40 18.28
C GLY A 145 -0.52 -1.35 19.11
N ASP A 146 -1.62 -0.87 19.70
CA ASP A 146 -2.59 -1.74 20.36
C ASP A 146 -3.53 -2.39 19.33
N GLY A 147 -3.04 -3.46 18.69
CA GLY A 147 -3.79 -4.22 17.70
C GLY A 147 -5.09 -4.84 18.25
N ARG A 148 -5.14 -5.15 19.55
CA ARG A 148 -6.38 -5.67 20.17
C ARG A 148 -7.43 -4.56 20.29
N ALA A 149 -7.03 -3.36 20.68
CA ALA A 149 -7.92 -2.21 20.68
C ALA A 149 -8.44 -1.87 19.28
N ALA A 150 -7.62 -2.04 18.24
CA ALA A 150 -8.09 -1.90 16.85
C ALA A 150 -9.21 -2.88 16.52
N ILE A 151 -9.05 -4.17 16.89
CA ILE A 151 -10.11 -5.19 16.72
C ILE A 151 -11.38 -4.78 17.48
N GLU A 152 -11.27 -4.38 18.74
CA GLU A 152 -12.41 -3.96 19.55
C GLU A 152 -13.19 -2.81 18.89
N MET A 153 -12.49 -1.81 18.34
CA MET A 153 -13.13 -0.69 17.65
C MET A 153 -13.88 -1.12 16.38
N VAL A 154 -13.38 -2.12 15.63
CA VAL A 154 -14.09 -2.66 14.47
C VAL A 154 -15.25 -3.58 14.89
N GLU A 155 -15.11 -4.34 15.99
CA GLU A 155 -16.20 -5.13 16.59
C GLU A 155 -17.38 -4.23 17.02
N GLU A 156 -17.10 -3.01 17.49
CA GLU A 156 -18.12 -2.01 17.81
C GLU A 156 -18.94 -1.60 16.58
N VAL A 157 -18.32 -1.52 15.40
CA VAL A 157 -19.02 -1.23 14.13
C VAL A 157 -20.03 -2.33 13.82
N ALA A 158 -19.60 -3.59 13.87
CA ALA A 158 -20.49 -4.75 13.66
C ALA A 158 -21.63 -4.81 14.69
N SER A 159 -21.34 -4.43 15.93
CA SER A 159 -22.30 -4.41 17.03
C SER A 159 -23.26 -3.21 16.96
N GLY A 160 -23.00 -2.23 16.10
CA GLY A 160 -23.82 -1.03 15.95
C GLY A 160 -23.86 -0.14 17.18
N THR A 161 -22.79 -0.12 18.00
CA THR A 161 -22.69 0.79 19.14
C THR A 161 -22.65 2.25 18.64
N ASP A 162 -22.89 3.21 19.53
CA ASP A 162 -22.84 4.62 19.12
C ASP A 162 -21.45 5.05 18.66
N PHE A 163 -20.39 4.51 19.28
CA PHE A 163 -19.02 4.73 18.82
C PHE A 163 -18.70 3.94 17.54
N GLY A 164 -19.18 2.70 17.43
CA GLY A 164 -19.06 1.90 16.21
C GLY A 164 -19.68 2.57 14.99
N LYS A 165 -20.83 3.24 15.14
CA LYS A 165 -21.42 4.06 14.07
C LYS A 165 -20.48 5.20 13.66
N ILE A 166 -19.74 5.80 14.59
CA ILE A 166 -18.81 6.90 14.30
C ILE A 166 -17.61 6.37 13.51
N ILE A 167 -17.00 5.25 13.96
CA ILE A 167 -15.91 4.58 13.25
C ILE A 167 -16.36 4.15 11.85
N GLY A 168 -17.54 3.54 11.72
CA GLY A 168 -18.10 3.10 10.44
C GLY A 168 -18.44 4.24 9.47
N ASN A 169 -18.57 5.48 9.95
CA ASN A 169 -18.72 6.67 9.09
C ASN A 169 -17.36 7.24 8.62
N GLY A 170 -16.26 6.56 8.92
CA GLY A 170 -14.93 6.87 8.41
C GLY A 170 -14.18 7.97 9.17
N PRO A 171 -12.95 8.28 8.74
CA PRO A 171 -12.00 9.09 9.50
C PRO A 171 -12.44 10.54 9.70
N ALA A 172 -13.18 11.13 8.73
CA ALA A 172 -13.74 12.46 8.88
C ALA A 172 -14.74 12.55 10.03
N ALA A 173 -15.59 11.53 10.21
CA ALA A 173 -16.56 11.47 11.29
C ALA A 173 -15.88 11.28 12.65
N VAL A 174 -14.87 10.40 12.72
CA VAL A 174 -14.06 10.18 13.92
C VAL A 174 -13.32 11.45 14.33
N GLY A 175 -12.65 12.12 13.39
CA GLY A 175 -11.95 13.37 13.65
C GLY A 175 -12.88 14.46 14.18
N LYS A 176 -14.08 14.59 13.61
CA LYS A 176 -15.11 15.51 14.12
C LYS A 176 -15.57 15.14 15.52
N HIS A 177 -15.76 13.85 15.81
CA HIS A 177 -16.20 13.38 17.13
C HIS A 177 -15.19 13.74 18.23
N PHE A 178 -13.90 13.53 17.98
CA PHE A 178 -12.84 13.85 18.93
C PHE A 178 -12.36 15.31 18.91
N ASN A 179 -12.89 16.14 17.99
CA ASN A 179 -12.36 17.47 17.71
C ASN A 179 -10.84 17.43 17.43
N HIS A 180 -10.42 16.46 16.62
CA HIS A 180 -9.03 16.22 16.26
C HIS A 180 -8.69 16.87 14.91
N GLU A 181 -7.59 17.63 14.86
CA GLU A 181 -7.21 18.38 13.66
C GLU A 181 -6.55 17.52 12.59
N ARG A 182 -5.84 16.45 12.99
CA ARG A 182 -5.09 15.59 12.07
C ARG A 182 -5.96 14.47 11.54
N VAL A 183 -6.62 14.75 10.43
CA VAL A 183 -7.49 13.79 9.75
C VAL A 183 -7.04 13.70 8.29
N PRO A 184 -6.31 12.65 7.90
CA PRO A 184 -5.74 12.53 6.56
C PRO A 184 -6.81 12.08 5.56
N VAL A 185 -7.65 13.03 5.17
CA VAL A 185 -8.78 12.82 4.25
C VAL A 185 -8.82 13.85 3.15
N ILE A 186 -9.33 13.45 1.99
CA ILE A 186 -9.62 14.32 0.84
C ILE A 186 -11.06 14.07 0.42
N LYS A 187 -11.87 15.14 0.40
CA LYS A 187 -13.32 15.08 0.16
C LYS A 187 -14.06 14.13 1.14
N GLY A 188 -13.49 13.91 2.32
CA GLY A 188 -14.06 13.04 3.37
C GLY A 188 -13.60 11.58 3.32
N GLN A 189 -13.00 11.13 2.21
CA GLN A 189 -12.40 9.79 2.08
C GLN A 189 -10.95 9.82 2.58
N SER A 190 -10.47 8.73 3.18
CA SER A 190 -9.06 8.60 3.59
C SER A 190 -8.11 8.79 2.41
N ILE A 191 -6.88 9.22 2.71
CA ILE A 191 -5.76 9.00 1.77
C ILE A 191 -5.46 7.51 1.60
N ALA A 192 -4.64 7.19 0.61
CA ALA A 192 -4.07 5.85 0.45
C ALA A 192 -2.68 5.72 1.08
N ALA A 193 -2.07 4.54 0.96
CA ALA A 193 -0.77 4.18 1.53
C ALA A 193 0.45 4.92 0.94
N TYR A 194 0.25 6.12 0.40
CA TYR A 194 1.29 6.93 -0.23
C TYR A 194 1.32 8.32 0.38
N ASP A 195 2.41 8.64 1.06
CA ASP A 195 2.58 9.95 1.70
C ASP A 195 2.80 11.04 0.63
N PRO A 196 1.85 11.98 0.46
CA PRO A 196 1.96 13.02 -0.55
C PRO A 196 3.11 14.01 -0.28
N ARG A 197 3.69 14.01 0.93
CA ARG A 197 4.87 14.83 1.27
C ARG A 197 6.13 14.33 0.58
N ALA A 198 6.25 13.00 0.43
CA ALA A 198 7.36 12.36 -0.28
C ALA A 198 7.02 12.16 -1.77
N LEU A 199 5.78 11.78 -2.08
CA LEU A 199 5.30 11.55 -3.44
C LEU A 199 4.38 12.70 -3.89
N GLN A 200 4.97 13.83 -4.29
CA GLN A 200 4.22 15.04 -4.67
C GLN A 200 3.23 14.82 -5.82
N GLY A 201 3.52 13.88 -6.73
CA GLY A 201 2.58 13.48 -7.78
C GLY A 201 1.26 12.94 -7.21
N MET A 202 1.34 12.15 -6.13
CA MET A 202 0.16 11.64 -5.43
C MET A 202 -0.68 12.76 -4.83
N ALA A 203 -0.06 13.84 -4.36
CA ALA A 203 -0.78 15.01 -3.85
C ALA A 203 -1.71 15.62 -4.92
N VAL A 204 -1.24 15.68 -6.17
CA VAL A 204 -2.04 16.17 -7.31
C VAL A 204 -3.18 15.20 -7.61
N THR A 205 -2.90 13.89 -7.68
CA THR A 205 -3.92 12.86 -7.88
C THR A 205 -5.01 12.97 -6.82
N TYR A 206 -4.64 12.95 -5.54
CA TYR A 206 -5.59 13.07 -4.42
C TYR A 206 -6.42 14.35 -4.47
N ALA A 207 -5.80 15.50 -4.74
CA ALA A 207 -6.53 16.77 -4.81
C ALA A 207 -7.56 16.80 -5.95
N THR A 208 -7.20 16.24 -7.11
CA THR A 208 -7.96 16.42 -8.36
C THR A 208 -8.94 15.30 -8.67
N THR A 209 -8.72 14.08 -8.18
CA THR A 209 -9.62 12.95 -8.47
C THR A 209 -11.04 13.22 -7.97
N PRO A 210 -12.09 12.89 -8.75
CA PRO A 210 -13.47 13.06 -8.29
C PRO A 210 -13.85 12.09 -7.16
N MET A 211 -13.08 11.03 -6.94
CA MET A 211 -13.42 9.95 -5.99
C MET A 211 -13.09 10.32 -4.53
N GLY A 212 -11.95 10.96 -4.25
CA GLY A 212 -11.50 11.20 -2.87
C GLY A 212 -9.98 11.11 -2.76
N GLY A 213 -9.44 10.62 -1.64
CA GLY A 213 -7.99 10.37 -1.49
C GLY A 213 -7.52 9.07 -2.16
N ASP A 214 -7.89 8.85 -3.42
CA ASP A 214 -7.72 7.57 -4.12
C ASP A 214 -6.47 7.54 -5.04
N HIS A 215 -5.66 6.48 -4.93
CA HIS A 215 -4.41 6.31 -5.70
C HIS A 215 -4.62 5.69 -7.08
N THR A 216 -5.71 4.93 -7.29
CA THR A 216 -5.97 4.17 -8.52
C THR A 216 -6.37 5.07 -9.70
N ALA A 217 -6.75 6.32 -9.42
CA ALA A 217 -7.01 7.34 -10.44
C ALA A 217 -5.75 7.79 -11.20
N GLY A 218 -4.57 7.57 -10.62
CA GLY A 218 -3.31 8.07 -11.15
C GLY A 218 -2.19 7.79 -10.16
N GLU A 219 -1.66 6.57 -10.20
CA GLU A 219 -0.63 6.12 -9.29
C GLU A 219 0.76 6.55 -9.80
N ILE A 220 1.46 7.37 -9.01
CA ILE A 220 2.74 7.97 -9.38
C ILE A 220 3.79 7.59 -8.34
N HIS A 221 4.54 6.52 -8.65
CA HIS A 221 5.64 6.00 -7.84
C HIS A 221 6.99 6.69 -8.12
N SER A 222 7.11 7.42 -9.23
CA SER A 222 8.39 7.98 -9.67
C SER A 222 8.78 9.22 -8.85
N CYS A 223 9.65 9.02 -7.87
CA CYS A 223 10.54 10.07 -7.34
C CYS A 223 11.64 10.46 -8.36
N THR A 224 11.29 10.79 -9.60
CA THR A 224 12.25 11.36 -10.56
C THR A 224 12.09 12.87 -10.64
N TRP A 225 12.42 13.54 -9.55
CA TRP A 225 13.09 14.84 -9.60
C TRP A 225 13.91 15.06 -8.32
N PRO A 226 15.23 14.81 -8.40
CA PRO A 226 16.14 15.94 -8.24
C PRO A 226 17.08 16.07 -9.45
N PRO A 227 17.56 17.29 -9.76
CA PRO A 227 18.54 17.51 -10.82
C PRO A 227 19.87 16.81 -10.45
N SER A 228 20.14 15.67 -11.08
CA SER A 228 21.44 15.02 -11.37
C SER A 228 22.60 15.01 -10.35
N THR A 229 22.46 15.46 -9.09
CA THR A 229 23.63 15.78 -8.24
C THR A 229 23.60 15.26 -6.80
N GLN A 230 22.65 14.42 -6.40
CA GLN A 230 22.56 13.96 -4.99
C GLN A 230 22.64 12.44 -4.76
N TRP A 231 22.92 11.63 -5.79
CA TRP A 231 22.98 10.16 -5.61
C TRP A 231 24.36 9.63 -5.15
N GLU A 232 25.42 10.44 -5.14
CA GLU A 232 26.76 9.98 -4.78
C GLU A 232 27.03 9.87 -3.26
N SER A 233 26.18 10.43 -2.40
CA SER A 233 26.46 10.50 -0.94
C SER A 233 25.61 9.61 -0.04
N ALA A 234 24.58 8.93 -0.55
CA ALA A 234 23.78 8.00 0.24
C ALA A 234 24.43 6.62 0.28
N THR A 235 25.38 6.43 1.20
CA THR A 235 25.90 5.10 1.56
C THR A 235 24.88 4.36 2.42
N LEU A 236 23.83 3.82 1.79
CA LEU A 236 22.92 2.89 2.46
C LEU A 236 23.57 1.50 2.57
N PRO A 237 23.45 0.79 3.71
CA PRO A 237 23.94 -0.56 3.85
C PRO A 237 23.24 -1.48 2.85
N LYS A 238 24.05 -2.23 2.08
CA LYS A 238 23.56 -3.15 1.05
C LYS A 238 22.69 -4.25 1.69
N PRO A 239 21.44 -4.46 1.26
CA PRO A 239 20.68 -5.63 1.67
C PRO A 239 21.36 -6.92 1.17
N VAL A 240 21.22 -8.00 1.92
CA VAL A 240 21.96 -9.28 1.80
C VAL A 240 21.54 -10.11 0.58
N TRP A 241 20.84 -9.54 -0.39
CA TRP A 241 20.46 -10.22 -1.63
C TRP A 241 21.08 -9.56 -2.86
N ARG A 242 21.84 -10.35 -3.62
CA ARG A 242 22.25 -10.04 -5.00
C ARG A 242 21.06 -10.23 -5.94
N LEU A 243 20.11 -9.30 -5.95
CA LEU A 243 19.30 -9.08 -7.14
C LEU A 243 20.11 -8.18 -8.07
N ARG A 244 20.64 -8.78 -9.15
CA ARG A 244 21.28 -8.05 -10.24
C ARG A 244 20.18 -7.46 -11.13
N ALA A 245 19.33 -6.61 -10.56
CA ALA A 245 18.39 -5.79 -11.31
C ALA A 245 19.18 -4.61 -11.90
N GLU A 246 19.79 -4.85 -13.06
CA GLU A 246 20.12 -3.77 -13.97
C GLU A 246 18.79 -3.24 -14.51
N TRP A 247 18.17 -2.32 -13.77
CA TRP A 247 17.08 -1.51 -14.27
C TRP A 247 17.60 -0.72 -15.47
N LYS A 248 17.36 -1.22 -16.70
CA LYS A 248 17.54 -0.42 -17.91
C LYS A 248 16.50 0.69 -17.88
N MET A 249 16.90 1.84 -17.35
CA MET A 249 16.13 3.07 -17.40
C MET A 249 15.65 3.33 -18.83
N PHE A 250 14.34 3.51 -18.96
CA PHE A 250 13.73 4.19 -20.08
C PHE A 250 14.49 5.51 -20.30
N THR A 251 15.13 5.68 -21.45
CA THR A 251 15.65 6.98 -21.86
C THR A 251 14.46 7.90 -22.12
N PRO A 252 14.43 9.12 -21.56
CA PRO A 252 13.44 10.11 -21.93
C PRO A 252 13.58 10.42 -23.43
N TRP A 253 12.47 10.45 -24.15
CA TRP A 253 12.42 10.94 -25.52
C TRP A 253 12.73 12.45 -25.51
N PHE A 254 13.98 12.80 -25.78
CA PHE A 254 14.37 14.17 -26.12
C PHE A 254 14.29 14.31 -27.65
N PRO A 255 13.70 15.39 -28.20
CA PRO A 255 13.89 15.71 -29.61
C PRO A 255 15.38 15.91 -29.89
N PRO A 256 15.90 15.48 -31.06
CA PRO A 256 17.31 15.59 -31.38
C PRO A 256 17.78 17.04 -31.35
N ASN A 257 18.94 17.26 -30.72
CA ASN A 257 19.66 18.52 -30.72
C ASN A 257 19.99 18.91 -32.19
N PRO A 258 19.61 20.11 -32.67
CA PRO A 258 19.86 20.53 -34.05
C PRO A 258 21.34 20.61 -34.44
N GLU A 259 22.28 20.47 -33.50
CA GLU A 259 23.73 20.56 -33.75
C GLU A 259 24.43 19.21 -34.03
N ASN A 260 23.73 18.06 -33.99
CA ASN A 260 24.36 16.77 -34.34
C ASN A 260 23.39 15.75 -34.98
N PRO A 261 23.30 15.68 -36.32
CA PRO A 261 22.29 14.88 -37.02
C PRO A 261 22.63 13.38 -37.21
N SER A 262 23.51 12.79 -36.40
CA SER A 262 24.07 11.44 -36.65
C SER A 262 23.49 10.29 -35.82
N GLU A 263 22.55 10.52 -34.90
CA GLU A 263 21.90 9.43 -34.17
C GLU A 263 20.74 8.82 -34.96
N LYS A 264 20.97 7.60 -35.48
CA LYS A 264 20.01 6.84 -36.28
C LYS A 264 18.85 6.32 -35.43
N MET A 265 17.63 6.60 -35.90
CA MET A 265 16.37 6.00 -35.44
C MET A 265 16.38 4.47 -35.59
N THR A 266 16.04 3.75 -34.52
CA THR A 266 15.47 2.39 -34.63
C THR A 266 14.05 2.46 -34.08
N GLY A 267 13.08 2.46 -35.00
CA GLY A 267 11.66 2.58 -34.70
C GLY A 267 11.06 1.26 -34.18
N GLY A 268 10.24 1.37 -33.14
CA GLY A 268 9.25 0.36 -32.74
C GLY A 268 7.90 1.07 -32.62
N HIS A 269 6.91 0.57 -33.35
CA HIS A 269 5.58 1.16 -33.51
C HIS A 269 4.81 1.17 -32.18
N TRP A 270 4.28 2.34 -31.79
CA TRP A 270 3.21 2.49 -30.83
C TRP A 270 1.90 2.67 -31.59
N ALA A 271 0.96 1.75 -31.40
CA ALA A 271 -0.46 1.98 -31.67
C ALA A 271 -1.16 2.10 -30.32
N ALA A 272 -1.36 3.34 -29.89
CA ALA A 272 -2.30 3.71 -28.84
C ALA A 272 -3.72 3.59 -29.40
N GLY A 273 -4.65 3.08 -28.61
CA GLY A 273 -6.06 3.02 -28.98
C GLY A 273 -6.95 2.62 -27.82
N CYS A 274 -7.54 3.66 -27.20
CA CYS A 274 -8.71 3.69 -26.30
C CYS A 274 -8.60 2.96 -24.95
#